data_AF-A0A816C6H7-F1
#
_entry.id   AF-A0A816C6H7-F1
#
_cell.length_a   1.000
_cell.length_b   1.000
_cell.length_c   1.000
_cell.angle_alpha   90.00
_cell.angle_beta   90.00
_cell.angle_gamma   90.00
#
_symmetry.space_group_name_H-M   'P 1'
#
loop_
_entity.id
_entity.type
_entity.pdbx_description
1 polymer ?
#
loop_
_entity_poly.entity_id
_entity_poly.type
_entity_poly.pdbx_seq_one_letter_code
_entity_poly.pdbx_strand_id
1 'polypeptide(L)'
;MNADEFVDVDSLACASRNVQNQSSTTTNASERIRSSLDEQISQLVVSISNQNNEVRRSQQNVDQANINVRNAQQQVASSEKVVQDKQNGLNAAEHEMQQAQADVERARHCARRRRKRGFGGWWRKHVENPVGKVLQQNVVRPVCRVLNSVGIDNAQGKRIFAEHRLNETRQHLHHHLQNLGNQRAQHAIAETQLRTANLQLSTLTTQLQEQQKKTYPYNITYK
;
A
#
# COMPACT_ATOMS: atom_id res chain seq x y z
N MET A 1 -29.62 1.17 107.57
CA MET A 1 -29.06 2.19 106.66
C MET A 1 -29.08 1.62 105.27
N ASN A 2 -30.23 1.69 104.61
CA ASN A 2 -30.34 1.32 103.19
C ASN A 2 -30.75 2.62 102.51
N ALA A 3 -29.76 3.33 101.97
CA ALA A 3 -30.03 4.36 100.99
C ALA A 3 -30.39 3.60 99.72
N ASP A 4 -31.69 3.37 99.55
CA ASP A 4 -32.24 2.79 98.34
C ASP A 4 -31.74 3.62 97.16
N GLU A 5 -31.04 2.93 96.29
CA GLU A 5 -30.47 3.37 95.04
C GLU A 5 -31.63 3.69 94.09
N PHE A 6 -32.30 4.83 94.31
CA PHE A 6 -33.28 5.39 93.40
C PHE A 6 -32.51 5.86 92.16
N VAL A 7 -32.36 4.94 91.20
CA VAL A 7 -31.97 5.27 89.84
C VAL A 7 -33.01 6.27 89.33
N ASP A 8 -32.57 7.51 89.15
CA ASP A 8 -33.38 8.61 88.69
C ASP A 8 -33.98 8.25 87.31
N VAL A 9 -35.30 7.97 87.29
CA VAL A 9 -36.03 7.49 86.12
C VAL A 9 -35.90 8.49 84.95
N ASP A 10 -35.73 9.77 85.26
CA ASP A 10 -35.49 10.84 84.29
C ASP A 10 -34.10 10.76 83.64
N SER A 11 -33.08 10.31 84.38
CA SER A 11 -31.72 10.05 83.86
C SER A 11 -31.72 8.87 82.88
N LEU A 12 -32.45 7.80 83.21
CA LEU A 12 -32.58 6.62 82.35
C LEU A 12 -33.36 6.94 81.06
N ALA A 13 -34.42 7.76 81.18
CA ALA A 13 -35.20 8.22 80.03
C ALA A 13 -34.38 9.13 79.08
N CYS A 14 -33.52 10.00 79.63
CA CYS A 14 -32.57 10.79 78.84
C CYS A 14 -31.53 9.92 78.13
N ALA A 15 -30.94 8.95 78.83
CA ALA A 15 -29.97 8.02 78.25
C ALA A 15 -30.60 7.19 77.11
N SER A 16 -31.82 6.69 77.31
CA SER A 16 -32.58 5.96 76.29
C SER A 16 -32.86 6.79 75.03
N ARG A 17 -33.28 8.06 75.20
CA ARG A 17 -33.46 9.00 74.06
C ARG A 17 -32.15 9.27 73.33
N ASN A 18 -31.04 9.43 74.05
CA ASN A 18 -29.73 9.63 73.42
C ASN A 18 -29.28 8.41 72.60
N VAL A 19 -29.47 7.19 73.13
CA VAL A 19 -29.19 5.95 72.40
C VAL A 19 -30.09 5.82 71.16
N GLN A 20 -31.39 6.14 71.27
CA GLN A 20 -32.29 6.15 70.12
C GLN A 20 -31.88 7.17 69.05
N ASN A 21 -31.49 8.38 69.45
CA ASN A 21 -31.01 9.42 68.54
C ASN A 21 -29.70 9.02 67.84
N GLN A 22 -28.75 8.44 68.59
CA GLN A 22 -27.51 7.92 68.02
C GLN A 22 -27.75 6.75 67.07
N SER A 23 -28.66 5.83 67.42
CA SER A 23 -29.06 4.72 66.55
C SER A 23 -29.68 5.23 65.26
N SER A 24 -30.63 6.18 65.33
CA SER A 24 -31.25 6.80 64.15
C SER A 24 -30.22 7.50 63.27
N THR A 25 -29.28 8.24 63.88
CA THR A 25 -28.18 8.90 63.16
C THR A 25 -27.28 7.89 62.45
N THR A 26 -26.96 6.77 63.12
CA THR A 26 -26.12 5.70 62.57
C THR A 26 -26.80 4.96 61.42
N THR A 27 -28.10 4.68 61.54
CA THR A 27 -28.89 4.06 60.47
C THR A 27 -28.96 4.99 59.25
N ASN A 28 -29.27 6.27 59.46
CA ASN A 28 -29.30 7.26 58.38
C ASN A 28 -27.93 7.44 57.71
N ALA A 29 -26.84 7.42 58.48
CA ALA A 29 -25.49 7.46 57.94
C ALA A 29 -25.18 6.22 57.11
N SER A 30 -25.58 5.04 57.59
CA SER A 30 -25.39 3.76 56.89
C SER A 30 -26.16 3.71 55.58
N GLU A 31 -27.42 4.17 55.56
CA GLU A 31 -28.23 4.27 54.34
C GLU A 31 -27.67 5.25 53.33
N ARG A 32 -27.12 6.39 53.79
CA ARG A 32 -26.43 7.36 52.92
C ARG A 32 -25.17 6.77 52.32
N ILE A 33 -24.36 6.07 53.12
CA ILE A 33 -23.16 5.38 52.65
C ILE A 33 -23.54 4.34 51.59
N ARG A 34 -24.56 3.51 51.87
CA ARG A 34 -25.01 2.47 50.92
C ARG A 34 -25.52 3.08 49.61
N SER A 35 -26.40 4.07 49.69
CA SER A 35 -26.94 4.74 48.50
C SER A 35 -25.83 5.38 47.66
N SER A 36 -24.85 6.03 48.31
CA SER A 36 -23.71 6.62 47.60
C SER A 36 -22.81 5.57 46.94
N LEU A 37 -22.58 4.44 47.60
CA LEU A 37 -21.82 3.32 47.03
C LEU A 37 -22.56 2.67 45.86
N ASP A 38 -23.86 2.43 45.98
CA ASP A 38 -24.69 1.84 44.93
C ASP A 38 -24.70 2.74 43.66
N GLU A 39 -24.77 4.05 43.85
CA GLU A 39 -24.68 5.02 42.75
C GLU A 39 -23.29 5.03 42.11
N GLN A 40 -22.21 5.06 42.89
CA GLN A 40 -20.84 5.01 42.38
C GLN A 40 -20.57 3.71 41.62
N ILE A 41 -21.01 2.57 42.13
CA ILE A 41 -20.87 1.25 41.47
C ILE A 41 -21.66 1.25 40.16
N SER A 42 -22.90 1.75 40.16
CA SER A 42 -23.72 1.80 38.95
C SER A 42 -23.08 2.67 37.85
N GLN A 43 -22.57 3.85 38.21
CA GLN A 43 -21.86 4.73 37.27
C GLN A 43 -20.61 4.06 36.69
N LEU A 44 -19.87 3.34 37.53
CA LEU A 44 -18.65 2.62 37.14
C LEU A 44 -18.95 1.46 36.18
N VAL A 45 -20.01 0.68 36.43
CA VAL A 45 -20.46 -0.40 35.54
C VAL A 45 -20.84 0.15 34.16
N VAL A 46 -21.58 1.26 34.11
CA VAL A 46 -21.94 1.93 32.85
C VAL A 46 -20.68 2.42 32.12
N SER A 47 -19.73 3.04 32.84
CA SER A 47 -18.48 3.52 32.25
C SER A 47 -17.65 2.39 31.63
N ILE A 48 -17.45 1.28 32.35
CA ILE A 48 -16.73 0.11 31.87
C ILE A 48 -17.43 -0.50 30.65
N SER A 49 -18.77 -0.58 30.66
CA SER A 49 -19.54 -1.08 29.52
C SER A 49 -19.34 -0.22 28.27
N ASN A 50 -19.35 1.12 28.43
CA ASN A 50 -19.10 2.04 27.33
C ASN A 50 -17.68 1.89 26.77
N GLN A 51 -16.66 1.79 27.63
CA GLN A 51 -15.28 1.57 27.20
C GLN A 51 -15.09 0.23 26.49
N ASN A 52 -15.72 -0.84 26.97
CA ASN A 52 -15.72 -2.14 26.27
C ASN A 52 -16.30 -2.02 24.85
N ASN A 53 -17.40 -1.28 24.69
CA ASN A 53 -17.99 -1.04 23.38
C ASN A 53 -17.05 -0.24 22.47
N GLU A 54 -16.32 0.74 23.01
CA GLU A 54 -15.31 1.50 22.27
C GLU A 54 -14.12 0.63 21.83
N VAL A 55 -13.59 -0.22 22.72
CA VAL A 55 -12.55 -1.20 22.39
C VAL A 55 -13.02 -2.10 21.25
N ARG A 56 -14.25 -2.62 21.32
CA ARG A 56 -14.80 -3.47 20.25
C ARG A 56 -14.90 -2.73 18.91
N ARG A 57 -15.35 -1.48 18.91
CA ARG A 57 -15.38 -0.64 17.70
C ARG A 57 -13.97 -0.38 17.17
N SER A 58 -13.02 -0.12 18.05
CA SER A 58 -11.63 0.11 17.67
C SER A 58 -10.99 -1.15 17.05
N GLN A 59 -11.32 -2.34 17.57
CA GLN A 59 -10.90 -3.61 16.96
C GLN A 59 -11.47 -3.77 15.54
N GLN A 60 -12.76 -3.47 15.33
CA GLN A 60 -13.37 -3.50 14.00
C GLN A 60 -12.68 -2.53 13.03
N ASN A 61 -12.26 -1.34 13.51
CA ASN A 61 -11.51 -0.38 12.70
C ASN A 61 -10.12 -0.92 12.30
N VAL A 62 -9.43 -1.61 13.22
CA VAL A 62 -8.16 -2.29 12.93
C VAL A 62 -8.35 -3.38 11.88
N ASP A 63 -9.38 -4.21 12.02
CA ASP A 63 -9.68 -5.28 11.06
C ASP A 63 -9.96 -4.72 9.67
N GLN A 64 -10.74 -3.64 9.59
CA GLN A 64 -11.01 -2.94 8.34
C GLN A 64 -9.74 -2.31 7.74
N ALA A 65 -8.89 -1.68 8.57
CA ALA A 65 -7.63 -1.11 8.10
C ALA A 65 -6.67 -2.21 7.56
N ASN A 66 -6.64 -3.38 8.19
CA ASN A 66 -5.89 -4.54 7.70
C ASN A 66 -6.37 -5.01 6.33
N ILE A 67 -7.68 -5.08 6.11
CA ILE A 67 -8.27 -5.41 4.80
C ILE A 67 -7.83 -4.38 3.75
N ASN A 68 -7.89 -3.08 4.09
CA ASN A 68 -7.50 -2.01 3.18
C ASN A 68 -6.01 -2.10 2.79
N VAL A 69 -5.12 -2.39 3.74
CA VAL A 69 -3.69 -2.61 3.46
C VAL A 69 -3.49 -3.78 2.49
N ARG A 70 -4.13 -4.92 2.75
CA ARG A 70 -4.03 -6.11 1.86
C ARG A 70 -4.51 -5.80 0.44
N ASN A 71 -5.62 -5.09 0.31
CA ASN A 71 -6.16 -4.69 -0.98
C ASN A 71 -5.22 -3.73 -1.72
N ALA A 72 -4.68 -2.73 -1.02
CA ALA A 72 -3.71 -1.80 -1.60
C ALA A 72 -2.42 -2.53 -2.03
N GLN A 73 -1.96 -3.51 -1.24
CA GLN A 73 -0.78 -4.30 -1.56
C GLN A 73 -0.99 -5.15 -2.82
N GLN A 74 -2.16 -5.78 -2.96
CA GLN A 74 -2.53 -6.53 -4.16
C GLN A 74 -2.57 -5.62 -5.40
N GLN A 75 -3.11 -4.40 -5.27
CA GLN A 75 -3.12 -3.43 -6.36
C GLN A 75 -1.70 -3.05 -6.79
N VAL A 76 -0.81 -2.75 -5.84
CA VAL A 76 0.61 -2.46 -6.13
C VAL A 76 1.24 -3.62 -6.89
N ALA A 77 1.12 -4.85 -6.38
CA ALA A 77 1.69 -6.04 -7.03
C ALA A 77 1.15 -6.24 -8.46
N SER A 78 -0.15 -6.00 -8.67
CA SER A 78 -0.75 -6.09 -9.99
C SER A 78 -0.19 -5.05 -10.97
N SER A 79 0.03 -3.81 -10.52
CA SER A 79 0.60 -2.77 -11.38
C SER A 79 2.10 -2.92 -11.61
N GLU A 80 2.84 -3.47 -10.64
CA GLU A 80 4.25 -3.83 -10.85
C GLU A 80 4.39 -4.83 -11.99
N LYS A 81 3.53 -5.85 -12.01
CA LYS A 81 3.48 -6.81 -13.12
C LYS A 81 3.16 -6.13 -14.45
N VAL A 82 2.17 -5.23 -14.48
CA VAL A 82 1.84 -4.47 -15.71
C VAL A 82 3.02 -3.62 -16.17
N VAL A 83 3.70 -2.92 -15.27
CA VAL A 83 4.90 -2.13 -15.59
C VAL A 83 6.00 -3.02 -16.16
N GLN A 84 6.23 -4.20 -15.57
CA GLN A 84 7.21 -5.17 -16.07
C GLN A 84 6.85 -5.66 -17.48
N ASP A 85 5.59 -5.99 -17.73
CA ASP A 85 5.11 -6.41 -19.05
C ASP A 85 5.28 -5.27 -20.08
N LYS A 86 5.02 -4.02 -19.70
CA LYS A 86 5.23 -2.85 -20.57
C LYS A 86 6.71 -2.56 -20.80
N GLN A 87 7.58 -2.79 -19.83
CA GLN A 87 9.03 -2.67 -20.00
C GLN A 87 9.55 -3.71 -20.99
N ASN A 88 9.06 -4.95 -20.92
CA ASN A 88 9.39 -5.98 -21.90
C ASN A 88 8.91 -5.58 -23.31
N GLY A 89 7.70 -5.02 -23.41
CA GLY A 89 7.17 -4.45 -24.66
C GLY A 89 8.03 -3.31 -25.20
N LEU A 90 8.55 -2.44 -24.33
CA LEU A 90 9.46 -1.37 -24.72
C LEU A 90 10.77 -1.92 -25.29
N ASN A 91 11.39 -2.89 -24.63
CA ASN A 91 12.62 -3.53 -25.11
C ASN A 91 12.42 -4.19 -26.49
N ALA A 92 11.25 -4.81 -26.71
CA ALA A 92 10.89 -5.38 -28.01
C ALA A 92 10.74 -4.31 -29.09
N ALA A 93 10.09 -3.18 -28.78
CA ALA A 93 9.96 -2.06 -29.71
C ALA A 93 11.31 -1.38 -30.02
N GLU A 94 12.21 -1.28 -29.03
CA GLU A 94 13.57 -0.77 -29.26
C GLU A 94 14.37 -1.68 -30.18
N HIS A 95 14.27 -2.99 -30.01
CA HIS A 95 14.89 -3.95 -30.91
C HIS A 95 14.33 -3.86 -32.33
N GLU A 96 13.00 -3.72 -32.49
CA GLU A 96 12.36 -3.50 -33.80
C GLU A 96 12.87 -2.21 -34.48
N MET A 97 13.03 -1.12 -33.72
CA MET A 97 13.58 0.15 -34.19
C MET A 97 15.03 -0.01 -34.66
N GLN A 98 15.88 -0.69 -33.89
CA GLN A 98 17.26 -0.98 -34.28
C GLN A 98 17.34 -1.82 -35.57
N GLN A 99 16.47 -2.82 -35.72
CA GLN A 99 16.38 -3.61 -36.95
C GLN A 99 15.97 -2.77 -38.15
N ALA A 100 14.94 -1.91 -38.00
CA ALA A 100 14.50 -1.02 -39.06
C ALA A 100 15.59 0.00 -39.45
N GLN A 101 16.37 0.49 -38.48
CA GLN A 101 17.51 1.35 -38.75
C GLN A 101 18.62 0.61 -39.53
N ALA A 102 18.95 -0.63 -39.14
CA ALA A 102 19.90 -1.46 -39.86
C ALA A 102 19.44 -1.75 -41.30
N ASP A 103 18.14 -1.95 -41.54
CA ASP A 103 17.58 -2.10 -42.89
C ASP A 103 17.77 -0.86 -43.75
N VAL A 104 17.54 0.33 -43.20
CA VAL A 104 17.78 1.61 -43.89
C VAL A 104 19.27 1.74 -44.25
N GLU A 105 20.17 1.42 -43.33
CA GLU A 105 21.62 1.48 -43.57
C GLU A 105 22.07 0.49 -44.64
N ARG A 106 21.56 -0.75 -44.61
CA ARG A 106 21.79 -1.77 -45.64
C ARG A 106 21.33 -1.30 -47.02
N ALA A 107 20.12 -0.74 -47.11
CA ALA A 107 19.57 -0.21 -48.35
C ALA A 107 20.44 0.94 -48.91
N ARG A 108 20.87 1.87 -48.05
CA ARG A 108 21.79 2.97 -48.41
C ARG A 108 23.15 2.47 -48.88
N HIS A 109 23.73 1.47 -48.22
CA HIS A 109 25.03 0.91 -48.60
C HIS A 109 24.98 0.20 -49.96
N CYS A 110 23.93 -0.59 -50.23
CA CYS A 110 23.70 -1.22 -51.53
C CYS A 110 23.60 -0.16 -52.65
N ALA A 111 22.85 0.93 -52.44
CA ALA A 111 22.74 2.01 -53.41
C ALA A 111 24.09 2.70 -53.70
N ARG A 112 24.90 2.99 -52.66
CA ARG A 112 26.24 3.58 -52.81
C ARG A 112 27.21 2.69 -53.58
N ARG A 113 27.24 1.38 -53.29
CA ARG A 113 28.10 0.41 -54.00
C ARG A 113 27.79 0.34 -55.49
N ARG A 114 26.52 0.44 -55.89
CA ARG A 114 26.12 0.41 -57.30
C ARG A 114 26.55 1.67 -58.06
N ARG A 115 26.42 2.86 -57.47
CA ARG A 115 26.93 4.12 -58.06
C ARG A 115 28.44 4.05 -58.35
N LYS A 116 29.23 3.52 -57.42
CA LYS A 116 30.68 3.32 -57.62
C LYS A 116 31.01 2.30 -58.72
N ARG A 117 30.21 1.25 -58.89
CA ARG A 117 30.39 0.25 -59.98
C ARG A 117 29.89 0.73 -61.34
N GLY A 118 28.83 1.53 -61.37
CA GLY A 118 28.32 2.15 -62.61
C GLY A 118 29.29 3.17 -63.20
N PHE A 119 29.95 3.96 -62.35
CA PHE A 119 31.00 4.89 -62.78
C PHE A 119 32.35 4.20 -63.01
N GLY A 120 32.82 3.29 -62.14
CA GLY A 120 34.15 2.68 -62.30
C GLY A 120 34.23 1.52 -63.30
N GLY A 121 33.10 0.86 -63.60
CA GLY A 121 33.05 -0.34 -64.45
C GLY A 121 32.79 -0.05 -65.92
N TRP A 122 32.14 1.06 -66.26
CA TRP A 122 31.95 1.47 -67.65
C TRP A 122 33.26 1.97 -68.26
N TRP A 123 34.01 2.82 -67.56
CA TRP A 123 35.33 3.27 -68.01
C TRP A 123 36.41 2.17 -67.97
N ARG A 124 36.33 1.18 -67.06
CA ARG A 124 37.26 0.03 -67.05
C ARG A 124 36.98 -1.04 -68.11
N LYS A 125 35.79 -1.08 -68.71
CA LYS A 125 35.47 -2.08 -69.75
C LYS A 125 35.96 -1.70 -71.14
N HIS A 126 36.41 -0.47 -71.35
CA HIS A 126 36.87 0.01 -72.65
C HIS A 126 38.40 0.16 -72.76
N VAL A 127 39.19 -0.30 -71.78
CA VAL A 127 40.64 -0.05 -71.78
C VAL A 127 41.52 -1.32 -71.70
N GLU A 128 41.01 -2.52 -71.35
CA GLU A 128 41.91 -3.68 -71.20
C GLU A 128 41.32 -5.01 -71.75
N ASN A 129 41.97 -5.47 -72.83
CA ASN A 129 42.17 -6.82 -73.39
C ASN A 129 41.24 -8.01 -73.02
N PRO A 130 40.86 -8.86 -74.00
CA PRO A 130 39.90 -9.96 -73.84
C PRO A 130 40.45 -11.31 -73.32
N VAL A 131 41.63 -11.38 -72.71
CA VAL A 131 42.24 -12.68 -72.33
C VAL A 131 42.51 -12.75 -70.83
N GLY A 132 41.62 -13.42 -70.10
CA GLY A 132 41.92 -13.90 -68.74
C GLY A 132 40.97 -13.42 -67.66
N LYS A 133 39.76 -13.98 -67.60
CA LYS A 133 38.95 -14.04 -66.36
C LYS A 133 38.13 -15.33 -66.29
N VAL A 134 38.83 -16.46 -66.20
CA VAL A 134 38.32 -17.68 -65.58
C VAL A 134 38.90 -17.69 -64.18
N LEU A 135 38.11 -18.05 -63.16
CA LEU A 135 38.44 -18.04 -61.71
C LEU A 135 38.13 -16.71 -61.01
N GLN A 136 36.87 -16.50 -60.63
CA GLN A 136 36.46 -15.88 -59.35
C GLN A 136 34.94 -15.66 -59.35
N GLN A 137 34.16 -16.73 -59.27
CA GLN A 137 32.74 -16.63 -58.96
C GLN A 137 32.33 -17.81 -58.09
N ASN A 138 32.52 -17.68 -56.78
CA ASN A 138 31.80 -18.47 -55.76
C ASN A 138 31.86 -17.81 -54.37
N VAL A 139 31.89 -16.47 -54.32
CA VAL A 139 31.51 -15.77 -53.09
C VAL A 139 30.04 -15.44 -53.25
N VAL A 140 29.19 -16.14 -52.51
CA VAL A 140 27.76 -15.84 -52.36
C VAL A 140 27.65 -14.40 -51.87
N ARG A 141 27.51 -13.46 -52.80
CA ARG A 141 27.30 -12.05 -52.50
C ARG A 141 25.85 -11.94 -52.04
N PRO A 142 25.57 -11.36 -50.86
CA PRO A 142 24.20 -11.11 -50.45
C PRO A 142 23.54 -10.28 -51.56
N VAL A 143 22.51 -10.85 -52.17
CA VAL A 143 21.82 -10.23 -53.29
C VAL A 143 21.17 -8.95 -52.75
N CYS A 144 21.71 -7.79 -53.12
CA CYS A 144 21.06 -6.51 -52.91
C CYS A 144 19.75 -6.50 -53.71
N ARG A 145 18.67 -7.06 -53.15
CA ARG A 145 17.31 -7.06 -53.73
C ARG A 145 16.61 -5.71 -53.59
N VAL A 146 17.09 -4.82 -52.72
CA VAL A 146 16.53 -3.48 -52.53
C VAL A 146 17.10 -2.56 -53.61
N LEU A 147 16.41 -2.52 -54.75
CA LEU A 147 17.00 -2.14 -56.04
C LEU A 147 16.88 -0.66 -56.43
N ASN A 148 15.94 0.13 -55.90
CA ASN A 148 15.63 1.49 -56.38
C ASN A 148 15.37 2.47 -55.20
N SER A 149 15.17 3.77 -55.47
CA SER A 149 14.75 4.79 -54.47
C SER A 149 13.59 4.29 -53.61
N VAL A 150 12.60 3.65 -54.24
CA VAL A 150 11.45 2.98 -53.62
C VAL A 150 11.83 2.01 -52.49
N GLY A 151 12.96 1.30 -52.61
CA GLY A 151 13.40 0.36 -51.60
C GLY A 151 14.02 1.03 -50.36
N ILE A 152 14.65 2.19 -50.54
CA ILE A 152 15.12 3.04 -49.44
C ILE A 152 13.91 3.71 -48.78
N ASP A 153 12.96 4.20 -49.56
CA ASP A 153 11.75 4.87 -49.05
C ASP A 153 10.88 3.90 -48.24
N ASN A 154 10.72 2.65 -48.69
CA ASN A 154 10.05 1.60 -47.92
C ASN A 154 10.77 1.29 -46.60
N ALA A 155 12.10 1.22 -46.59
CA ALA A 155 12.87 1.01 -45.36
C ALA A 155 12.74 2.21 -44.40
N GLN A 156 12.71 3.43 -44.92
CA GLN A 156 12.47 4.64 -44.13
C GLN A 156 11.05 4.66 -43.56
N GLY A 157 10.04 4.27 -44.34
CA GLY A 157 8.66 4.15 -43.86
C GLY A 157 8.53 3.16 -42.70
N LYS A 158 9.17 1.98 -42.81
CA LYS A 158 9.24 1.00 -41.70
C LYS A 158 9.90 1.58 -40.45
N ARG A 159 11.00 2.33 -40.61
CA ARG A 159 11.68 3.00 -39.49
C ARG A 159 10.77 4.02 -38.81
N ILE A 160 10.07 4.85 -39.57
CA ILE A 160 9.13 5.85 -39.03
C ILE A 160 8.02 5.15 -38.23
N PHE A 161 7.46 4.06 -38.76
CA PHE A 161 6.45 3.29 -38.05
C PHE A 161 6.99 2.66 -36.75
N ALA A 162 8.19 2.08 -36.78
CA ALA A 162 8.85 1.52 -35.60
C ALA A 162 9.16 2.61 -34.54
N GLU A 163 9.57 3.81 -34.97
CA GLU A 163 9.81 4.96 -34.10
C GLU A 163 8.51 5.46 -33.45
N HIS A 164 7.42 5.53 -34.21
CA HIS A 164 6.10 5.86 -33.68
C HIS A 164 5.68 4.86 -32.59
N ARG A 165 5.75 3.57 -32.89
CA ARG A 165 5.41 2.48 -31.97
C ARG A 165 6.27 2.51 -30.70
N LEU A 166 7.56 2.81 -30.85
CA LEU A 166 8.48 2.98 -29.73
C LEU A 166 8.04 4.15 -28.83
N ASN A 167 7.74 5.30 -29.42
CA ASN A 167 7.29 6.48 -28.68
C ASN A 167 5.95 6.25 -27.97
N GLU A 168 4.97 5.62 -28.62
CA GLU A 168 3.70 5.20 -27.99
C GLU A 168 3.97 4.27 -26.79
N THR A 169 4.83 3.26 -26.98
CA THR A 169 5.16 2.31 -25.91
C THR A 169 5.84 2.99 -24.73
N ARG A 170 6.72 3.98 -24.97
CA ARG A 170 7.33 4.81 -23.93
C ARG A 170 6.29 5.63 -23.16
N GLN A 171 5.35 6.26 -23.87
CA GLN A 171 4.28 7.03 -23.24
C GLN A 171 3.39 6.13 -22.36
N HIS A 172 3.01 4.96 -22.85
CA HIS A 172 2.25 3.99 -22.08
C HIS A 172 2.99 3.53 -20.83
N LEU A 173 4.28 3.18 -20.95
CA LEU A 173 5.10 2.81 -19.80
C LEU A 173 5.17 3.94 -18.77
N HIS A 174 5.39 5.18 -19.21
CA HIS A 174 5.43 6.33 -18.32
C HIS A 174 4.12 6.52 -17.55
N HIS A 175 2.98 6.40 -18.23
CA HIS A 175 1.66 6.46 -17.59
C HIS A 175 1.48 5.33 -16.54
N HIS A 176 1.88 4.10 -16.86
CA HIS A 176 1.79 2.99 -15.91
C HIS A 176 2.73 3.15 -14.71
N LEU A 177 3.92 3.73 -14.90
CA LEU A 177 4.83 4.06 -13.80
C LEU A 177 4.24 5.12 -12.87
N GLN A 178 3.57 6.14 -13.41
CA GLN A 178 2.84 7.13 -12.60
C GLN A 178 1.71 6.47 -11.79
N ASN A 179 0.93 5.60 -12.43
CA ASN A 179 -0.14 4.86 -11.75
C ASN A 179 0.40 3.95 -10.64
N LEU A 180 1.53 3.27 -10.87
CA LEU A 180 2.20 2.48 -9.84
C LEU A 180 2.66 3.36 -8.66
N GLY A 181 3.20 4.55 -8.96
CA GLY A 181 3.54 5.55 -7.93
C GLY A 181 2.33 5.92 -7.06
N ASN A 182 1.18 6.20 -7.68
CA ASN A 182 -0.06 6.53 -6.98
C ASN A 182 -0.54 5.36 -6.10
N GLN A 183 -0.47 4.12 -6.58
CA GLN A 183 -0.87 2.94 -5.79
C GLN A 183 0.08 2.69 -4.61
N ARG A 184 1.39 2.89 -4.78
CA ARG A 184 2.35 2.81 -3.68
C ARG A 184 2.08 3.87 -2.61
N ALA A 185 1.71 5.08 -3.02
CA ALA A 185 1.30 6.13 -2.09
C ALA A 185 0.03 5.74 -1.33
N GLN A 186 -0.97 5.16 -2.01
CA GLN A 186 -2.19 4.66 -1.36
C GLN A 186 -1.90 3.53 -0.36
N HIS A 187 -0.99 2.60 -0.70
CA HIS A 187 -0.54 1.57 0.22
C HIS A 187 0.10 2.16 1.48
N ALA A 188 1.01 3.13 1.33
CA ALA A 188 1.63 3.81 2.47
C ALA A 188 0.62 4.54 3.36
N ILE A 189 -0.41 5.16 2.77
CA ILE A 189 -1.51 5.78 3.51
C ILE A 189 -2.28 4.70 4.29
N ALA A 190 -2.62 3.58 3.66
CA ALA A 190 -3.32 2.48 4.33
C ALA A 190 -2.50 1.89 5.49
N GLU A 191 -1.19 1.71 5.33
CA GLU A 191 -0.30 1.26 6.41
C GLU A 191 -0.27 2.25 7.58
N THR A 192 -0.26 3.56 7.27
CA THR A 192 -0.31 4.60 8.29
C THR A 192 -1.64 4.58 9.04
N GLN A 193 -2.76 4.40 8.34
CA GLN A 193 -4.08 4.26 8.97
C GLN A 193 -4.14 3.04 9.88
N LEU A 194 -3.60 1.90 9.46
CA LEU A 194 -3.52 0.69 10.29
C LEU A 194 -2.70 0.92 11.56
N ARG A 195 -1.54 1.59 11.45
CA ARG A 195 -0.72 1.95 12.62
C ARG A 195 -1.48 2.84 13.60
N THR A 196 -2.18 3.86 13.10
CA THR A 196 -3.00 4.75 13.92
C THR A 196 -4.14 4.00 14.61
N ALA A 197 -4.84 3.11 13.88
CA ALA A 197 -5.91 2.30 14.46
C ALA A 197 -5.40 1.37 15.57
N ASN A 198 -4.23 0.74 15.36
CA ASN A 198 -3.59 -0.10 16.39
C ASN A 198 -3.19 0.70 17.64
N LEU A 199 -2.66 1.91 17.46
CA LEU A 199 -2.33 2.79 18.59
C LEU A 199 -3.57 3.19 19.39
N GLN A 200 -4.68 3.51 18.70
CA GLN A 200 -5.96 3.81 19.35
C GLN A 200 -6.48 2.61 20.14
N LEU A 201 -6.49 1.42 19.53
CA LEU A 201 -6.91 0.19 20.18
C LEU A 201 -6.07 -0.11 21.42
N SER A 202 -4.74 -0.01 21.32
CA SER A 202 -3.82 -0.21 22.44
C SER A 202 -4.09 0.77 23.57
N THR A 203 -4.34 2.05 23.24
CA THR A 203 -4.63 3.09 24.24
C THR A 203 -5.93 2.80 24.97
N LEU A 204 -7.01 2.50 24.23
CA LEU A 204 -8.32 2.18 24.82
C LEU A 204 -8.27 0.92 25.68
N THR A 205 -7.55 -0.11 25.22
CA THR A 205 -7.38 -1.36 25.97
C THR A 205 -6.63 -1.10 27.28
N THR A 206 -5.59 -0.26 27.25
CA THR A 206 -4.83 0.11 28.45
C THR A 206 -5.69 0.88 29.44
N GLN A 207 -6.47 1.87 28.97
CA GLN A 207 -7.39 2.64 29.82
C GLN A 207 -8.45 1.76 30.48
N LEU A 208 -9.02 0.82 29.72
CA LEU A 208 -9.98 -0.15 30.24
C LEU A 208 -9.35 -1.05 31.31
N GLN A 209 -8.14 -1.56 31.08
CA GLN A 209 -7.40 -2.37 32.07
C GLN A 209 -7.10 -1.58 33.34
N GLU A 210 -6.72 -0.31 33.23
CA GLU A 210 -6.49 0.56 34.38
C GLU A 210 -7.78 0.82 35.17
N GLN A 211 -8.91 1.05 34.50
CA GLN A 211 -10.20 1.18 35.17
C GLN A 211 -10.59 -0.11 35.88
N GLN A 212 -10.47 -1.26 35.21
CA GLN A 212 -10.79 -2.56 35.82
C GLN A 212 -9.95 -2.84 37.07
N LYS A 213 -8.65 -2.51 37.06
CA LYS A 213 -7.78 -2.64 38.24
C LYS A 213 -8.21 -1.74 39.39
N LYS A 214 -8.67 -0.52 39.10
CA LYS A 214 -9.19 0.41 40.12
C LYS A 214 -10.52 -0.07 40.70
N THR A 215 -11.36 -0.71 39.88
CA THR A 215 -12.68 -1.22 40.28
C THR A 215 -12.59 -2.52 41.07
N TYR A 216 -11.65 -3.40 40.74
CA TYR A 216 -11.47 -4.70 41.39
C TYR A 216 -10.03 -4.87 41.92
N PRO A 217 -9.66 -4.18 43.00
CA PRO A 217 -8.31 -4.28 43.56
C PRO A 217 -8.00 -5.65 44.19
N TYR A 218 -9.02 -6.47 44.45
CA TYR A 218 -8.87 -7.79 45.05
C TYR A 218 -9.27 -8.88 44.05
N ASN A 219 -8.27 -9.53 43.45
CA ASN A 219 -8.43 -10.88 42.91
C ASN A 219 -8.78 -11.79 44.09
N ILE A 220 -10.08 -11.97 44.37
CA ILE A 220 -10.54 -13.04 45.25
C ILE A 220 -10.26 -14.35 44.51
N THR A 221 -9.09 -14.91 44.81
CA THR A 221 -8.68 -16.20 44.30
C THR A 221 -9.46 -17.22 45.11
N TYR A 222 -10.61 -17.67 44.60
CA TYR A 222 -11.29 -18.83 45.17
C TYR A 222 -10.41 -20.05 44.89
N LYS A 223 -9.73 -20.53 45.94
CA LYS A 223 -9.07 -21.83 45.97
C LYS A 223 -10.09 -22.92 46.23
#